data_AF-A0A8X6Q822-F1
#
_entry.id   AF-A0A8X6Q822-F1
#
_cell.length_a   1.000
_cell.length_b   1.000
_cell.length_c   1.000
_cell.angle_alpha   90.00
_cell.angle_beta   90.00
_cell.angle_gamma   90.00
#
_symmetry.space_group_name_H-M   'P 1'
#
loop_
_entity.id
_entity.type
_entity.pdbx_description
1 polymer ?
#
loop_
_entity_poly.entity_id
_entity_poly.type
_entity_poly.pdbx_seq_one_letter_code
_entity_poly.pdbx_strand_id
1 'polypeptide(L)'
;MSWRMISPFSIPDKLGHDAVVAFLRSTGHDCLAAHLHKIRISSYPMCPLCNYGEVMDRDHLLRYGALRKPSKVSRYWEAKALLGQ
;
A
#
# COMPACT_ATOMS: atom_id res chain seq x y z
N MET A 1 -3.57 -3.21 -29.94
CA MET A 1 -2.66 -3.60 -28.85
C MET A 1 -3.39 -4.59 -27.96
N SER A 2 -3.02 -5.87 -28.02
CA SER A 2 -3.66 -6.93 -27.23
C SER A 2 -2.97 -7.02 -25.87
N TRP A 3 -3.65 -6.57 -24.82
CA TRP A 3 -3.20 -6.79 -23.44
C TRP A 3 -3.48 -8.26 -23.11
N ARG A 4 -2.45 -9.11 -23.16
CA ARG A 4 -2.56 -10.47 -22.60
C ARG A 4 -2.77 -10.33 -21.10
N MET A 5 -3.92 -10.79 -20.64
CA MET A 5 -4.25 -10.85 -19.22
C MET A 5 -3.33 -11.91 -18.58
N ILE A 6 -2.23 -11.45 -17.98
CA ILE A 6 -1.36 -12.31 -17.19
C ILE A 6 -2.13 -12.61 -15.90
N SER A 7 -2.39 -13.89 -15.64
CA SER A 7 -3.00 -14.31 -14.39
C SER A 7 -2.14 -13.80 -13.23
N PRO A 8 -2.70 -13.05 -12.26
CA PRO A 8 -1.95 -12.53 -11.11
C PRO A 8 -1.20 -13.63 -10.35
N PHE A 9 -1.71 -14.86 -10.41
CA PHE A 9 -1.16 -16.06 -9.77
C PHE A 9 0.08 -16.65 -10.45
N SER A 10 0.49 -16.16 -11.63
CA SER A 10 1.64 -16.67 -12.39
C SER A 10 2.92 -15.86 -12.18
N ILE A 11 2.83 -14.73 -11.48
CA ILE A 11 3.99 -13.88 -11.17
C ILE A 11 4.59 -14.43 -9.88
N PRO A 12 5.87 -14.84 -9.87
CA PRO A 12 6.54 -15.22 -8.63
C PRO A 12 6.35 -14.10 -7.61
N ASP A 13 5.92 -14.42 -6.38
CA ASP A 13 5.56 -13.42 -5.36
C ASP A 13 6.61 -12.32 -5.20
N LYS A 14 7.89 -12.69 -5.32
CA LYS A 14 9.02 -11.75 -5.28
C LYS A 14 9.02 -10.76 -6.45
N LEU A 15 8.75 -11.22 -7.67
CA LEU A 15 8.71 -10.37 -8.87
C LEU A 15 7.51 -9.42 -8.82
N GLY A 16 6.36 -9.91 -8.32
CA GLY A 16 5.15 -9.10 -8.14
C GLY A 16 5.38 -8.03 -7.07
N HIS A 17 5.94 -8.41 -5.94
CA HIS A 17 6.26 -7.49 -4.85
C HIS A 17 7.29 -6.43 -5.28
N ASP A 18 8.36 -6.82 -5.98
CA ASP A 18 9.37 -5.87 -6.47
C ASP A 18 8.82 -4.94 -7.55
N ALA A 19 7.98 -5.44 -8.46
CA ALA A 19 7.30 -4.61 -9.45
C ALA A 19 6.33 -3.62 -8.81
N VAL A 20 5.56 -4.06 -7.80
CA VAL A 20 4.69 -3.19 -7.00
C VAL A 20 5.53 -2.13 -6.30
N VAL A 21 6.64 -2.50 -5.66
CA VAL A 21 7.54 -1.55 -4.98
C VAL A 21 8.13 -0.53 -5.95
N ALA A 22 8.58 -0.96 -7.13
CA ALA A 22 9.08 -0.07 -8.17
C ALA A 22 7.99 0.88 -8.68
N PHE A 23 6.76 0.39 -8.84
CA PHE A 23 5.60 1.20 -9.20
C PHE A 23 5.27 2.21 -8.10
N LEU A 24 5.13 1.78 -6.84
CA LEU A 24 4.88 2.66 -5.68
C LEU A 24 5.94 3.75 -5.54
N ARG A 25 7.21 3.41 -5.82
CA ARG A 25 8.34 4.33 -5.76
C ARG A 25 8.32 5.34 -6.91
N SER A 26 7.95 4.93 -8.12
CA SER A 26 8.00 5.78 -9.32
C SER A 26 6.78 6.67 -9.49
N THR A 27 5.58 6.20 -9.13
CA THR A 27 4.33 6.94 -9.36
C THR A 27 3.77 7.58 -8.11
N GLY A 28 4.27 7.19 -6.93
CA GLY A 28 3.70 7.61 -5.65
C GLY A 28 2.30 7.05 -5.37
N HIS A 29 1.75 6.18 -6.24
CA HIS A 29 0.45 5.52 -6.06
C HIS A 29 0.56 4.39 -5.03
N ASP A 30 0.68 4.71 -3.74
CA ASP A 30 0.85 3.73 -2.66
C ASP A 30 -0.40 2.92 -2.31
N CYS A 31 -1.54 3.13 -2.99
CA CYS A 31 -2.82 2.47 -2.70
C CYS A 31 -3.23 2.55 -1.23
N LEU A 32 -2.70 3.52 -0.47
CA LEU A 32 -3.11 3.77 0.91
C LEU A 32 -4.46 4.49 0.93
N ALA A 33 -5.13 4.48 2.09
CA ALA A 33 -6.47 5.06 2.20
C ALA A 33 -6.51 6.52 1.74
N ALA A 34 -5.47 7.32 2.02
CA ALA A 34 -5.36 8.69 1.56
C ALA A 34 -5.37 8.80 0.02
N HIS A 35 -4.58 7.95 -0.64
CA HIS A 35 -4.48 7.94 -2.10
C HIS A 35 -5.75 7.41 -2.76
N LEU A 36 -6.31 6.32 -2.23
CA LEU A 36 -7.59 5.75 -2.70
C LEU A 36 -8.74 6.76 -2.55
N HIS A 37 -8.74 7.56 -1.49
CA HIS A 37 -9.73 8.61 -1.29
C HIS A 37 -9.58 9.73 -2.34
N LYS A 38 -8.35 10.15 -2.65
CA LYS A 38 -8.06 11.17 -3.67
C LYS A 38 -8.60 10.78 -5.06
N ILE A 39 -8.55 9.48 -5.39
CA ILE A 39 -9.10 8.95 -6.64
C ILE A 39 -10.54 8.43 -6.52
N ARG A 40 -11.21 8.71 -5.39
CA ARG A 40 -12.62 8.38 -5.12
C ARG A 40 -12.96 6.88 -5.14
N ILE A 41 -11.96 6.02 -4.88
CA ILE A 41 -12.16 4.58 -4.67
C ILE A 41 -12.56 4.30 -3.21
N SER A 42 -11.96 5.03 -2.26
CA SER A 42 -12.29 4.93 -0.83
C SER A 42 -13.10 6.15 -0.36
N SER A 43 -14.13 5.91 0.45
CA SER A 43 -14.92 6.98 1.08
C SER A 43 -14.15 7.74 2.16
N TYR A 44 -13.16 7.11 2.79
CA TYR A 44 -12.44 7.69 3.93
C TYR A 44 -10.91 7.61 3.75
N PRO A 45 -10.17 8.69 4.05
CA PRO A 45 -8.71 8.72 3.96
C PRO A 45 -8.00 8.23 5.23
N MET A 46 -8.77 7.90 6.27
CA MET A 46 -8.26 7.64 7.62
C MET A 46 -7.59 6.26 7.72
N CYS A 47 -6.58 6.16 8.57
CA CYS A 47 -5.87 4.93 8.91
C CYS A 47 -6.72 4.09 9.86
N PRO A 48 -7.28 2.95 9.42
CA PRO A 48 -8.11 2.13 10.29
C PRO A 48 -7.27 1.35 11.31
N LEU A 49 -5.95 1.35 11.16
CA LEU A 49 -5.02 0.81 12.17
C LEU A 49 -4.83 1.76 13.35
N CYS A 50 -5.24 3.03 13.22
CA CYS A 50 -5.03 4.05 14.25
C CYS A 50 -6.32 4.41 14.96
N ASN A 51 -6.26 4.47 16.29
CA ASN A 51 -7.38 4.90 17.12
C ASN A 51 -7.67 6.42 17.01
N TYR A 52 -6.72 7.18 16.46
CA TYR A 52 -6.79 8.65 16.37
C TYR A 52 -7.35 9.17 15.03
N GLY A 53 -7.70 8.29 14.09
CA GLY A 53 -8.29 8.69 12.80
C GLY A 53 -7.34 9.50 11.90
N GLU A 54 -6.03 9.39 12.09
CA GLU A 54 -5.03 10.05 11.26
C GLU A 54 -5.14 9.63 9.78
N VAL A 55 -4.77 10.51 8.86
CA VAL A 55 -4.75 10.18 7.43
C VAL A 55 -3.72 9.08 7.16
N MET A 56 -4.13 8.02 6.46
CA MET A 56 -3.24 6.91 6.10
C MET A 56 -2.43 7.28 4.85
N ASP A 57 -1.39 8.06 5.04
CA ASP A 57 -0.38 8.31 4.01
C ASP A 57 0.96 7.64 4.35
N ARG A 58 1.91 7.81 3.43
CA ARG A 58 3.26 7.24 3.55
C ARG A 58 3.99 7.72 4.81
N ASP A 59 3.83 8.98 5.17
CA ASP A 59 4.56 9.58 6.29
C ASP A 59 3.96 9.16 7.62
N HIS A 60 2.64 9.00 7.67
CA HIS A 60 1.94 8.39 8.78
C HIS A 60 2.42 6.95 9.03
N LEU A 61 2.48 6.07 8.02
CA LEU A 61 2.98 4.69 8.20
C LEU A 61 4.44 4.62 8.68
N LEU A 62 5.27 5.58 8.27
CA LEU A 62 6.65 5.68 8.73
C LEU A 62 6.74 5.99 10.23
N ARG A 63 5.83 6.81 10.73
CA ARG A 63 5.78 7.24 12.14
C ARG A 63 4.94 6.29 12.99
N TYR A 64 4.10 5.47 12.37
CA TYR A 64 3.19 4.59 13.09
C TYR A 64 3.98 3.53 13.87
N GLY A 65 3.98 3.67 15.20
CA GLY A 65 4.83 2.89 16.10
C GLY A 65 4.45 1.41 16.21
N ALA A 66 3.23 1.04 15.84
CA ALA A 66 2.80 -0.36 15.86
C ALA A 66 3.44 -1.18 14.71
N LEU A 67 3.89 -0.52 13.63
CA LEU A 67 4.62 -1.16 12.54
C LEU A 67 6.08 -1.35 12.94
N ARG A 68 6.54 -2.60 12.94
CA ARG A 68 7.86 -2.99 13.43
C ARG A 68 8.92 -3.04 12.33
N LYS A 69 8.50 -3.00 11.06
CA LYS A 69 9.46 -3.16 9.96
C LYS A 69 10.32 -1.90 9.74
N PRO A 70 11.58 -2.06 9.30
CA PRO A 70 12.55 -0.96 9.29
C PRO A 70 12.44 -0.04 8.06
N SER A 71 11.93 -0.53 6.93
CA SER A 71 11.84 0.26 5.69
C SER A 71 10.41 0.70 5.38
N LYS A 72 10.27 1.79 4.62
CA LYS A 72 8.98 2.28 4.06
C LYS A 72 8.18 1.16 3.40
N VAL A 73 8.85 0.42 2.53
CA VAL A 73 8.26 -0.69 1.77
C VAL A 73 7.80 -1.81 2.70
N SER A 74 8.65 -2.24 3.62
CA SER A 74 8.29 -3.32 4.53
C SER A 74 7.17 -2.93 5.49
N ARG A 75 7.09 -1.65 5.90
CA ARG A 75 5.98 -1.12 6.70
C ARG A 75 4.68 -1.07 5.92
N TYR A 76 4.73 -0.73 4.63
CA TYR A 76 3.56 -0.80 3.75
C TYR A 76 2.97 -2.22 3.71
N TRP A 77 3.81 -3.24 3.49
CA TRP A 77 3.34 -4.62 3.44
C TRP A 77 2.88 -5.15 4.79
N GLU A 78 3.53 -4.75 5.88
CA GLU A 78 3.06 -5.03 7.24
C GLU A 78 1.68 -4.42 7.50
N ALA A 79 1.46 -3.16 7.09
CA ALA A 79 0.16 -2.52 7.20
C ALA A 79 -0.90 -3.23 6.35
N LYS A 80 -0.60 -3.59 5.10
CA LYS A 80 -1.50 -4.36 4.21
C LYS A 80 -1.90 -5.70 4.84
N ALA A 81 -0.94 -6.44 5.40
CA ALA A 81 -1.20 -7.70 6.09
C ALA A 81 -2.15 -7.52 7.30
N LEU A 82 -1.97 -6.45 8.10
CA LEU A 82 -2.86 -6.12 9.21
C LEU A 82 -4.27 -5.71 8.77
N LEU A 83 -4.40 -5.14 7.56
CA LEU A 83 -5.67 -4.76 6.97
C LEU A 83 -6.40 -5.91 6.26
N GLY A 84 -5.75 -7.07 6.10
CA GLY A 84 -6.29 -8.18 5.33
C GLY A 84 -6.45 -7.89 3.85
N GLN A 85 -5.60 -7.03 3.27
CA GLN A 85 -5.64 -6.62 1.86
C GLN A 85 -4.42 -7.05 1.04
#